data_AF-A0AAN6KU90-F1
#
_entry.id   AF-A0AAN6KU90-F1
#
_cell.length_a   1.000
_cell.length_b   1.000
_cell.length_c   1.000
_cell.angle_alpha   90.00
_cell.angle_beta   90.00
_cell.angle_gamma   90.00
#
_symmetry.space_group_name_H-M   'P 1'
#
loop_
_entity.id
_entity.type
_entity.pdbx_description
1 polymer ?
#
loop_
_entity_poly.entity_id
_entity_poly.type
_entity_poly.pdbx_seq_one_letter_code
_entity_poly.pdbx_strand_id
1 'polypeptide(L)'
;MARRRCCPQAGSHILVHDLPEIDTCLKPANIIRNCEAMVGEICELKYGVRPTIRMVGETETAIAHIPMHLEYILTELLKNSFRATIEAGMEREAIEITIAPAPAADQQTKTTKDKLGQTGASSNYDQGSVDSASGSHKPASGNIRALADSTPGVTIRIRDRGGGISPENLKNLWEYGFTTFNEDEINEKTSSSSPSYPSGGGGGGGMDAVMAVGGPVGGSSLAGLGYGLPLGRAYAEYFGGGIAVQSLWGWGTDVYLSLRGVGRV
;
A
#
# COMPACT_ATOMS: atom_id res chain seq x y z
N MET A 1 32.38 -17.16 -10.60
CA MET A 1 32.01 -15.76 -10.30
C MET A 1 31.62 -15.07 -11.60
N ALA A 2 30.34 -15.09 -11.97
CA ALA A 2 29.85 -14.47 -13.20
C ALA A 2 29.02 -13.22 -12.85
N ARG A 3 29.59 -12.03 -13.05
CA ARG A 3 28.87 -10.76 -13.00
C ARG A 3 27.98 -10.69 -14.25
N ARG A 4 26.67 -10.90 -14.13
CA ARG A 4 25.72 -10.55 -15.19
C ARG A 4 25.58 -9.03 -15.18
N ARG A 5 26.17 -8.38 -16.19
CA ARG A 5 25.95 -6.95 -16.46
C ARG A 5 24.57 -6.80 -17.08
N CYS A 6 23.63 -6.20 -16.37
CA CYS A 6 22.40 -5.70 -16.97
C CYS A 6 22.66 -4.30 -17.53
N CYS A 7 23.21 -4.21 -18.73
CA CYS A 7 23.09 -3.03 -19.60
C CYS A 7 23.66 -3.34 -20.99
N PRO A 8 22.88 -3.35 -22.08
CA PRO A 8 23.42 -3.13 -23.41
C PRO A 8 23.68 -1.63 -23.60
N GLN A 9 24.86 -1.30 -24.12
CA GLN A 9 25.22 0.07 -24.50
C GLN A 9 24.27 0.61 -25.58
N ALA A 10 24.04 1.93 -25.50
CA ALA A 10 23.26 2.72 -26.44
C ALA A 10 23.57 2.39 -27.91
N GLY A 11 22.56 1.84 -28.59
CA GLY A 11 22.55 1.58 -30.01
C GLY A 11 21.15 1.88 -30.54
N SER A 12 21.09 2.82 -31.47
CA SER A 12 19.88 3.38 -32.09
C SER A 12 19.00 2.30 -32.75
N HIS A 13 17.97 1.84 -32.05
CA HIS A 13 16.76 1.27 -32.63
C HIS A 13 15.60 1.62 -31.71
N ILE A 14 14.51 2.12 -32.32
CA ILE A 14 13.31 2.66 -31.67
C ILE A 14 12.74 1.61 -30.71
N LEU A 15 13.05 1.73 -29.41
CA LEU A 15 12.42 0.96 -28.36
C LEU A 15 11.11 1.68 -28.01
N VAL A 16 10.06 0.86 -27.94
CA VAL A 16 8.71 1.20 -27.53
C VAL A 16 8.80 2.19 -26.37
N HIS A 17 8.30 3.41 -26.61
CA HIS A 17 8.29 4.50 -25.67
C HIS A 17 8.04 4.00 -24.25
N ASP A 18 8.91 4.39 -23.31
CA ASP A 18 8.59 4.48 -21.90
C ASP A 18 7.17 5.06 -21.83
N LEU A 19 6.18 4.23 -21.48
CA LEU A 19 4.87 4.74 -21.13
C LEU A 19 5.17 5.72 -20.00
N PRO A 20 4.83 7.02 -20.11
CA PRO A 20 5.31 8.05 -19.19
C PRO A 20 4.92 7.83 -17.71
N GLU A 21 4.17 6.76 -17.44
CA GLU A 21 3.63 6.37 -16.14
C GLU A 21 4.17 5.02 -15.62
N ILE A 22 4.83 4.19 -16.44
CA ILE A 22 5.38 2.88 -16.02
C ILE A 22 6.91 2.94 -15.97
N ASP A 23 7.48 2.74 -14.79
CA ASP A 23 8.93 2.59 -14.62
C ASP A 23 9.30 1.11 -14.70
N THR A 24 10.16 0.76 -15.66
CA THR A 24 10.62 -0.62 -15.89
C THR A 24 11.65 -1.10 -14.87
N CYS A 25 12.25 -0.20 -14.09
CA CYS A 25 13.32 -0.47 -13.14
C CYS A 25 13.05 0.13 -11.75
N LEU A 26 11.77 0.26 -11.38
CA LEU A 26 11.34 0.83 -10.12
C LEU A 26 11.91 0.05 -8.94
N LYS A 27 12.71 0.73 -8.09
CA LYS A 27 13.19 0.19 -6.81
C LYS A 27 12.24 0.60 -5.69
N PRO A 28 11.50 -0.32 -5.06
CA PRO A 28 10.60 0.02 -3.95
C PRO A 28 11.30 0.73 -2.80
N ALA A 29 12.57 0.41 -2.54
CA ALA A 29 13.37 1.07 -1.50
C ALA A 29 13.45 2.60 -1.68
N ASN A 30 13.51 3.09 -2.93
CA ASN A 30 13.54 4.53 -3.19
C ASN A 30 12.19 5.18 -2.88
N ILE A 31 11.09 4.53 -3.26
CA ILE A 31 9.74 5.05 -2.96
C ILE A 31 9.48 5.03 -1.45
N ILE A 32 9.90 3.97 -0.75
CA ILE A 32 9.82 3.88 0.71
C ILE A 32 10.57 5.05 1.37
N ARG A 33 11.77 5.42 0.90
CA ARG A 33 12.53 6.56 1.42
C ARG A 33 11.82 7.89 1.20
N ASN A 34 11.19 8.08 0.04
CA ASN A 34 10.43 9.30 -0.25
C ASN A 34 9.19 9.39 0.65
N CYS A 35 8.45 8.30 0.82
CA CYS A 35 7.32 8.25 1.74
C CYS A 35 7.76 8.43 3.21
N GLU A 36 8.90 7.86 3.63
CA GLU A 36 9.51 8.09 4.96
C GLU A 36 9.78 9.58 5.18
N ALA A 37 10.29 10.26 4.16
CA ALA A 37 10.58 11.68 4.22
C ALA A 37 9.29 12.50 4.44
N MET A 38 8.32 12.30 3.55
CA MET A 38 7.03 13.00 3.54
C MET A 38 6.21 12.73 4.81
N VAL A 39 6.01 11.46 5.18
CA VAL A 39 5.21 11.08 6.36
C VAL A 39 5.92 11.48 7.66
N GLY A 40 7.25 11.42 7.67
CA GLY A 40 8.06 11.88 8.80
C GLY A 40 7.89 13.36 9.09
N GLU A 41 7.85 14.21 8.06
CA GLU A 41 7.58 15.65 8.21
C GLU A 41 6.18 15.92 8.76
N ILE A 42 5.16 15.19 8.28
CA ILE A 42 3.79 15.28 8.81
C ILE A 42 3.76 14.93 10.30
N CYS A 43 4.48 13.87 10.70
CA CYS A 43 4.54 13.43 12.09
C CYS A 43 5.28 14.43 12.99
N GLU A 44 6.40 14.97 12.52
CA GLU A 44 7.19 15.98 13.22
C GLU A 44 6.37 17.26 13.45
N LEU A 45 5.65 17.72 12.42
CA LEU A 45 4.77 18.89 12.53
C LEU A 45 3.57 18.66 13.47
N LYS A 46 2.96 17.47 13.43
CA LYS A 46 1.72 17.18 14.20
C LYS A 46 1.98 16.74 15.64
N TYR A 47 3.05 15.98 15.87
CA TYR A 47 3.32 15.31 17.15
C TYR A 47 4.67 15.71 17.77
N GLY A 48 5.50 16.49 17.06
CA GLY A 48 6.84 16.87 17.53
C GLY A 48 7.86 15.72 17.50
N VAL A 49 7.49 14.56 16.95
CA VAL A 49 8.33 13.36 16.88
C VAL A 49 8.28 12.74 15.49
N ARG A 50 9.40 12.13 15.09
CA ARG A 50 9.57 11.51 13.77
C ARG A 50 10.03 10.06 13.94
N PRO A 51 9.14 9.07 13.74
CA PRO A 51 9.52 7.67 13.66
C PRO A 51 10.56 7.42 12.57
N THR A 52 11.38 6.40 12.76
CA THR A 52 12.44 6.02 11.81
C THR A 52 12.15 4.67 11.18
N ILE A 53 12.63 4.46 9.95
CA ILE A 53 12.50 3.18 9.26
C ILE A 53 13.85 2.48 9.18
N ARG A 54 13.85 1.19 9.51
CA ARG A 54 14.96 0.27 9.22
C ARG A 54 14.56 -0.67 8.09
N MET A 55 15.15 -0.45 6.91
CA MET A 55 14.97 -1.37 5.78
C MET A 55 15.92 -2.57 5.87
N VAL A 56 15.40 -3.76 5.60
CA VAL A 56 16.11 -5.04 5.57
C VAL A 56 15.69 -5.86 4.35
N GLY A 57 16.45 -6.91 4.03
CA GLY A 57 16.22 -7.75 2.84
C GLY A 57 16.91 -7.20 1.58
N GLU A 58 16.33 -7.48 0.41
CA GLU A 58 16.92 -7.16 -0.89
C GLU A 58 16.47 -5.77 -1.40
N THR A 59 17.07 -4.71 -0.89
CA THR A 59 16.73 -3.31 -1.25
C THR A 59 17.01 -2.94 -2.70
N GLU A 60 17.88 -3.69 -3.38
CA GLU A 60 18.21 -3.49 -4.79
C GLU A 60 17.20 -4.14 -5.76
N THR A 61 16.16 -4.80 -5.23
CA THR A 61 15.09 -5.39 -6.03
C THR A 61 14.42 -4.32 -6.88
N ALA A 62 14.35 -4.57 -8.19
CA ALA A 62 13.65 -3.71 -9.13
C ALA A 62 12.49 -4.49 -9.77
N ILE A 63 11.38 -3.79 -10.00
CA ILE A 63 10.19 -4.33 -10.68
C ILE A 63 9.73 -3.32 -11.74
N ALA A 64 9.11 -3.82 -12.82
CA ALA A 64 8.36 -2.94 -13.71
C ALA A 64 7.01 -2.60 -13.05
N HIS A 65 6.79 -1.36 -12.64
CA HIS A 65 5.55 -0.94 -11.99
C HIS A 65 5.28 0.56 -12.14
N ILE A 66 4.08 0.99 -11.79
CA ILE A 66 3.68 2.40 -11.82
C ILE A 66 4.08 3.05 -10.48
N PRO A 67 5.01 4.02 -10.47
CA PRO A 67 5.51 4.62 -9.22
C PRO A 67 4.40 5.27 -8.39
N MET A 68 3.46 5.96 -9.03
CA MET A 68 2.37 6.68 -8.37
C MET A 68 1.49 5.78 -7.50
N HIS A 69 1.15 4.58 -8.00
CA HIS A 69 0.33 3.64 -7.23
C HIS A 69 1.10 3.07 -6.03
N LEU A 70 2.39 2.76 -6.22
CA LEU A 70 3.23 2.30 -5.12
C LEU A 70 3.40 3.37 -4.04
N GLU A 71 3.63 4.61 -4.46
CA GLU A 71 3.76 5.77 -3.57
C GLU A 71 2.49 6.01 -2.77
N TYR A 72 1.31 5.93 -3.41
CA TYR A 72 0.02 6.05 -2.71
C TYR A 72 -0.13 4.98 -1.64
N ILE A 73 0.05 3.70 -2.00
CA ILE A 73 -0.12 2.58 -1.07
C ILE A 73 0.85 2.73 0.11
N LEU A 74 2.14 2.97 -0.16
CA LEU A 74 3.16 3.09 0.88
C LEU A 74 2.92 4.29 1.77
N THR A 75 2.48 5.43 1.23
CA THR A 75 2.15 6.60 2.04
C THR A 75 1.01 6.29 3.03
N GLU A 76 -0.08 5.67 2.57
CA GLU A 76 -1.19 5.28 3.45
C GLU A 76 -0.75 4.28 4.53
N LEU A 77 0.01 3.25 4.15
CA LEU A 77 0.52 2.26 5.10
C LEU A 77 1.48 2.87 6.13
N LEU A 78 2.38 3.76 5.71
CA LEU A 78 3.34 4.41 6.59
C LEU A 78 2.66 5.43 7.51
N LYS A 79 1.66 6.18 7.05
CA LYS A 79 0.87 7.06 7.94
C LYS A 79 0.24 6.28 9.08
N ASN A 80 -0.37 5.13 8.79
CA ASN A 80 -0.97 4.27 9.79
C ASN A 80 0.07 3.72 10.77
N SER A 81 1.19 3.21 10.24
CA SER A 81 2.28 2.62 11.02
C SER A 81 2.96 3.65 11.93
N PHE A 82 3.23 4.85 11.42
CA PHE A 82 3.83 5.95 12.17
C PHE A 82 2.88 6.44 13.26
N ARG A 83 1.60 6.65 12.92
CA ARG A 83 0.57 7.06 13.88
C ARG A 83 0.49 6.08 15.05
N ALA A 84 0.32 4.80 14.76
CA ALA A 84 0.19 3.77 15.78
C ALA A 84 1.44 3.70 16.67
N THR A 85 2.63 3.83 16.09
CA THR A 85 3.91 3.83 16.83
C THR A 85 4.01 5.03 17.77
N ILE A 86 3.64 6.24 17.32
CA ILE A 86 3.67 7.46 18.12
C ILE A 86 2.63 7.38 19.25
N GLU A 87 1.40 6.99 18.95
CA GLU A 87 0.32 6.88 19.94
C GLU A 87 0.60 5.83 21.01
N ALA A 88 1.39 4.80 20.69
CA ALA A 88 1.86 3.81 21.64
C ALA A 88 3.09 4.25 22.46
N GLY A 89 3.68 5.43 22.19
CA GLY A 89 4.92 5.90 22.84
C GLY A 89 6.15 5.08 22.46
N MET A 90 6.14 4.50 21.26
CA MET A 90 7.17 3.60 20.74
C MET A 90 8.01 4.24 19.63
N GLU A 91 8.03 5.58 19.53
CA GLU A 91 8.69 6.34 18.46
C GLU A 91 10.21 6.13 18.37
N ARG A 92 10.83 5.61 19.44
CA ARG A 92 12.26 5.24 19.48
C ARG A 92 12.56 3.90 18.82
N GLU A 93 11.56 3.04 18.68
CA GLU A 93 11.69 1.75 18.02
C GLU A 93 11.45 1.94 16.53
N ALA A 94 12.48 1.63 15.72
CA ALA A 94 12.36 1.79 14.28
C ALA A 94 11.35 0.79 13.70
N ILE A 95 10.49 1.29 12.83
CA ILE A 95 9.58 0.48 12.00
C ILE A 95 10.44 -0.32 11.03
N GLU A 96 10.28 -1.63 11.03
CA GLU A 96 11.07 -2.52 10.18
C GLU A 96 10.35 -2.74 8.85
N ILE A 97 11.06 -2.50 7.74
CA ILE A 97 10.53 -2.80 6.40
C ILE A 97 11.40 -3.84 5.74
N THR A 98 10.82 -5.01 5.45
CA THR A 98 11.49 -6.10 4.74
C THR A 98 11.07 -6.09 3.28
N ILE A 99 12.05 -6.01 2.36
CA ILE A 99 11.82 -6.14 0.92
C ILE A 99 12.33 -7.50 0.48
N ALA A 100 11.48 -8.30 -0.16
CA ALA A 100 11.85 -9.62 -0.66
C ALA A 100 11.31 -9.82 -2.09
N PRO A 101 12.13 -10.28 -3.05
CA PRO A 101 11.67 -10.65 -4.38
C PRO A 101 10.64 -11.78 -4.30
N ALA A 102 9.53 -11.63 -5.02
CA ALA A 102 8.59 -12.71 -5.24
C ALA A 102 8.94 -13.41 -6.55
N PRO A 103 9.21 -14.73 -6.55
CA PRO A 103 9.53 -15.44 -7.78
C PRO A 103 8.35 -15.37 -8.75
N ALA A 104 8.68 -15.25 -10.04
CA ALA A 104 7.74 -15.45 -11.13
C ALA A 104 7.01 -16.80 -10.92
N ALA A 105 5.68 -16.77 -10.87
CA ALA A 105 4.84 -17.95 -10.66
C ALA A 105 4.95 -18.97 -11.82
N ASP A 106 6.04 -19.72 -11.86
CA ASP A 106 6.31 -20.74 -12.89
C ASP A 106 6.85 -22.08 -12.32
N GLN A 107 6.86 -22.26 -10.99
CA GLN A 107 7.38 -23.48 -10.36
C GLN A 107 6.41 -24.29 -9.49
N GLN A 108 5.12 -23.93 -9.42
CA GLN A 108 4.13 -24.73 -8.67
C GLN A 108 3.21 -25.60 -9.54
N THR A 109 3.28 -25.50 -10.87
CA THR A 109 2.44 -26.28 -11.81
C THR A 109 3.12 -27.51 -12.42
N LYS A 110 4.37 -27.84 -12.05
CA LYS A 110 5.11 -28.98 -12.65
C LYS A 110 5.18 -30.27 -11.83
N THR A 111 4.78 -30.29 -10.56
CA THR A 111 4.86 -31.51 -9.72
C THR A 111 3.55 -32.28 -9.56
N THR A 112 2.41 -31.74 -10.02
CA THR A 112 1.09 -32.39 -9.89
C THR A 112 0.48 -32.89 -11.21
N LYS A 113 1.16 -32.71 -12.36
CA LYS A 113 0.62 -33.10 -13.67
C LYS A 113 0.73 -34.59 -14.02
N ASP A 114 1.47 -35.40 -13.27
CA ASP A 114 1.68 -36.81 -13.61
C ASP A 114 0.74 -37.80 -12.92
N LYS A 115 -0.21 -37.36 -12.07
CA LYS A 115 -1.12 -38.26 -11.35
C LYS A 115 -2.55 -37.74 -11.16
N LEU A 116 -3.23 -37.24 -12.20
CA LEU A 116 -4.68 -37.47 -12.35
C LEU A 116 -5.16 -36.99 -13.73
N GLY A 117 -5.88 -37.84 -14.44
CA GLY A 117 -6.47 -37.55 -15.73
C GLY A 117 -7.53 -36.43 -15.67
N GLN A 118 -7.60 -35.71 -16.78
CA GLN A 118 -8.68 -34.85 -17.28
C GLN A 118 -9.90 -34.63 -16.36
N THR A 119 -10.02 -33.43 -15.81
CA THR A 119 -11.17 -32.49 -15.91
C THR A 119 -11.02 -31.43 -14.82
N GLY A 120 -11.27 -30.16 -15.14
CA GLY A 120 -11.36 -29.07 -14.15
C GLY A 120 -10.28 -28.01 -14.30
N ALA A 121 -10.70 -26.85 -14.77
CA ALA A 121 -9.93 -25.62 -14.66
C ALA A 121 -9.59 -25.35 -13.18
N SER A 122 -8.31 -25.14 -12.89
CA SER A 122 -7.84 -24.75 -11.55
C SER A 122 -8.40 -23.35 -11.24
N SER A 123 -9.43 -23.32 -10.41
CA SER A 123 -10.08 -22.11 -9.94
C SER A 123 -9.42 -21.59 -8.66
N ASN A 124 -9.63 -20.31 -8.34
CA ASN A 124 -9.05 -19.53 -7.23
C ASN A 124 -9.25 -20.09 -5.79
N TYR A 125 -9.71 -21.33 -5.63
CA TYR A 125 -10.11 -21.93 -4.36
C TYR A 125 -8.93 -22.36 -3.47
N ASP A 126 -7.68 -22.31 -3.95
CA ASP A 126 -6.51 -22.82 -3.20
C ASP A 126 -5.53 -21.74 -2.70
N GLN A 127 -5.93 -20.46 -2.71
CA GLN A 127 -5.10 -19.34 -2.20
C GLN A 127 -5.74 -18.56 -1.04
N GLY A 128 -6.55 -19.22 -0.21
CA GLY A 128 -6.93 -18.70 1.11
C GLY A 128 -7.97 -17.57 1.12
N SER A 129 -8.74 -17.40 0.06
CA SER A 129 -9.92 -16.52 0.05
C SER A 129 -11.17 -17.31 0.44
N VAL A 130 -11.53 -17.26 1.72
CA VAL A 130 -12.91 -17.50 2.16
C VAL A 130 -13.30 -16.46 3.20
N ASP A 131 -14.06 -15.46 2.79
CA ASP A 131 -14.99 -14.74 3.64
C ASP A 131 -16.42 -15.03 3.16
N SER A 132 -17.27 -15.47 4.10
CA SER A 132 -18.65 -15.94 3.85
C SER A 132 -19.65 -14.83 3.51
N ALA A 133 -19.21 -13.72 2.93
CA ALA A 133 -20.06 -12.57 2.59
C ALA A 133 -20.42 -12.48 1.09
N SER A 134 -19.81 -13.29 0.21
CA SER A 134 -20.12 -13.29 -1.23
C SER A 134 -21.31 -14.21 -1.59
N GLY A 135 -22.44 -13.98 -0.94
CA GLY A 135 -23.72 -14.50 -1.40
C GLY A 135 -24.24 -13.71 -2.61
N SER A 136 -24.17 -14.32 -3.80
CA SER A 136 -25.04 -14.05 -4.97
C SER A 136 -24.70 -12.97 -6.02
N HIS A 137 -23.47 -12.44 -6.10
CA HIS A 137 -23.07 -11.68 -7.30
C HIS A 137 -21.89 -12.31 -8.04
N LYS A 138 -22.21 -12.99 -9.15
CA LYS A 138 -21.21 -13.30 -10.19
C LYS A 138 -20.85 -11.98 -10.88
N PRO A 139 -19.59 -11.51 -10.84
CA PRO A 139 -19.22 -10.34 -11.62
C PRO A 139 -19.39 -10.68 -13.10
N ALA A 140 -19.99 -9.74 -13.84
CA ALA A 140 -20.20 -9.87 -15.28
C ALA A 140 -18.87 -10.16 -15.98
N SER A 141 -18.91 -11.09 -16.94
CA SER A 141 -17.79 -11.49 -17.79
C SER A 141 -17.34 -10.34 -18.70
N GLY A 142 -16.66 -9.35 -18.13
CA GLY A 142 -15.81 -8.41 -18.87
C GLY A 142 -14.42 -9.02 -19.02
N ASN A 143 -13.85 -8.91 -20.22
CA ASN A 143 -12.55 -9.49 -20.62
C ASN A 143 -11.34 -8.87 -19.88
N ILE A 144 -11.31 -8.88 -18.56
CA ILE A 144 -10.11 -8.56 -17.78
C ILE A 144 -9.26 -9.84 -17.77
N ARG A 145 -8.40 -10.00 -18.77
CA ARG A 145 -7.36 -11.04 -18.72
C ARG A 145 -6.41 -10.66 -17.58
N ALA A 146 -6.37 -11.48 -16.54
CA ALA A 146 -5.28 -11.43 -15.56
C ALA A 146 -3.94 -11.44 -16.31
N LEU A 147 -2.94 -10.67 -15.85
CA LEU A 147 -1.60 -10.67 -16.46
C LEU A 147 -1.14 -12.12 -16.66
N ALA A 148 -1.12 -12.55 -17.93
CA ALA A 148 -1.12 -13.97 -18.28
C ALA A 148 0.26 -14.63 -18.17
N ASP A 149 1.30 -13.87 -17.80
CA ASP A 149 2.67 -14.33 -17.70
C ASP A 149 3.25 -14.04 -16.32
N SER A 150 4.04 -14.97 -15.79
CA SER A 150 4.72 -14.91 -14.51
C SER A 150 5.73 -13.76 -14.46
N THR A 151 5.28 -12.54 -14.16
CA THR A 151 6.16 -11.41 -13.93
C THR A 151 6.79 -11.54 -12.53
N PRO A 152 8.11 -11.29 -12.39
CA PRO A 152 8.72 -11.16 -11.08
C PRO A 152 7.97 -10.11 -10.26
N GLY A 153 7.77 -10.39 -8.98
CA GLY A 153 7.10 -9.49 -8.06
C GLY A 153 8.00 -9.09 -6.90
N VAL A 154 7.42 -8.38 -5.95
CA VAL A 154 8.07 -8.05 -4.68
C VAL A 154 7.04 -8.19 -3.57
N THR A 155 7.49 -8.65 -2.42
CA THR A 155 6.77 -8.57 -1.15
C THR A 155 7.46 -7.57 -0.26
N ILE A 156 6.70 -6.61 0.25
CA ILE A 156 7.14 -5.59 1.19
C ILE A 156 6.38 -5.83 2.49
N ARG A 157 7.10 -6.16 3.56
CA ARG A 157 6.52 -6.27 4.89
C ARG A 157 6.84 -5.02 5.69
N ILE A 158 5.84 -4.35 6.22
CA ILE A 158 5.96 -3.21 7.14
C ILE A 158 5.57 -3.69 8.53
N ARG A 159 6.47 -3.53 9.50
CA ARG A 159 6.28 -4.01 10.87
C ARG A 159 6.50 -2.89 11.87
N ASP A 160 5.45 -2.59 12.63
CA ASP A 160 5.49 -1.62 13.73
C ASP A 160 5.39 -2.26 15.11
N ARG A 161 5.58 -1.41 16.12
CA ARG A 161 5.30 -1.70 17.53
C ARG A 161 4.19 -0.77 18.07
N GLY A 162 3.20 -0.47 17.23
CA GLY A 162 2.14 0.48 17.54
C GLY A 162 0.99 -0.09 18.36
N GLY A 163 1.22 -1.16 19.14
CA GLY A 163 0.19 -1.77 20.00
C GLY A 163 -0.85 -2.65 19.29
N GLY A 164 -0.83 -2.73 17.96
CA GLY A 164 -1.74 -3.58 17.19
C GLY A 164 -3.16 -3.04 17.08
N ILE A 165 -3.98 -3.74 16.31
CA ILE A 165 -5.38 -3.44 16.00
C ILE A 165 -6.25 -4.33 16.89
N SER A 166 -7.23 -3.76 17.58
CA SER A 166 -8.14 -4.54 18.41
C SER A 166 -8.96 -5.53 17.55
N PRO A 167 -9.33 -6.72 18.08
CA PRO A 167 -10.08 -7.71 17.31
C PRO A 167 -11.45 -7.23 16.79
N GLU A 168 -12.04 -6.23 17.44
CA GLU A 168 -13.27 -5.56 16.99
C GLU A 168 -13.02 -4.67 15.76
N ASN A 169 -11.98 -3.84 15.79
CA ASN A 169 -11.61 -2.95 14.69
C ASN A 169 -11.05 -3.72 13.50
N LEU A 170 -10.40 -4.86 13.74
CA LEU A 170 -9.84 -5.70 12.69
C LEU A 170 -10.90 -6.24 11.73
N LYS A 171 -12.14 -6.44 12.20
CA LYS A 171 -13.27 -6.89 11.36
C LYS A 171 -13.69 -5.84 10.35
N ASN A 172 -13.59 -4.57 10.75
CA ASN A 172 -14.03 -3.42 9.95
C ASN A 172 -12.87 -2.79 9.17
N LEU A 173 -11.66 -3.38 9.24
CA LEU A 173 -10.43 -2.82 8.66
C LEU A 173 -10.56 -2.49 7.16
N TRP A 174 -11.35 -3.29 6.45
CA TRP A 174 -11.54 -3.17 5.00
C TRP A 174 -12.83 -2.43 4.61
N GLU A 175 -13.60 -1.94 5.58
CA GLU A 175 -14.79 -1.14 5.33
C GLU A 175 -14.40 0.28 4.90
N TYR A 176 -14.95 0.74 3.78
CA TYR A 176 -14.76 2.11 3.33
C TYR A 176 -15.36 3.10 4.34
N GLY A 177 -14.58 4.09 4.74
CA GLY A 177 -15.00 5.11 5.70
C GLY A 177 -14.71 4.73 7.15
N PHE A 178 -14.29 3.51 7.44
CA PHE A 178 -13.92 3.11 8.80
C PHE A 178 -12.59 3.75 9.20
N THR A 179 -12.58 4.43 10.35
CA THR A 179 -11.38 5.02 10.94
C THR A 179 -11.47 4.95 12.46
N THR A 180 -10.33 4.69 13.11
CA THR A 180 -10.20 4.72 14.57
C THR A 180 -9.85 6.11 15.11
N PHE A 181 -9.94 7.13 14.25
CA PHE A 181 -9.71 8.51 14.62
C PHE A 181 -11.03 9.12 15.11
N ASN A 182 -11.04 9.70 16.32
CA ASN A 182 -12.22 10.39 16.82
C ASN A 182 -12.44 11.71 16.05
N GLU A 183 -13.68 11.94 15.63
CA GLU A 183 -14.13 13.13 14.89
C GLU A 183 -13.87 14.45 15.64
N ASP A 184 -13.75 14.41 16.97
CA ASP A 184 -13.52 15.58 17.82
C ASP A 184 -12.17 16.27 17.55
N GLU A 185 -11.09 15.53 17.24
CA GLU A 185 -9.78 16.12 16.89
C GLU A 185 -9.79 16.83 15.53
N ILE A 186 -10.69 16.42 14.61
CA ILE A 186 -10.86 17.06 13.30
C ILE A 186 -11.60 18.38 13.49
N ASN A 187 -12.68 18.38 14.28
CA ASN A 187 -13.50 19.56 14.54
C ASN A 187 -12.75 20.66 15.33
N GLU A 188 -11.88 20.30 16.28
CA GLU A 188 -11.09 21.27 17.05
C GLU A 188 -10.06 22.01 16.16
N LYS A 189 -9.46 21.32 15.19
CA LYS A 189 -8.45 21.93 14.30
C LYS A 189 -9.08 22.80 13.22
N THR A 190 -10.23 22.43 12.68
CA THR A 190 -10.98 23.28 11.72
C THR A 190 -11.63 24.50 12.38
N SER A 191 -11.92 24.46 13.68
CA SER A 191 -12.45 25.62 14.41
C SER A 191 -11.37 26.58 14.92
N SER A 192 -10.11 26.14 15.02
CA SER A 192 -8.98 26.99 15.46
C SER A 192 -8.32 27.84 14.35
N SER A 193 -8.64 27.59 13.08
CA SER A 193 -8.05 28.30 11.93
C SER A 193 -9.03 29.20 11.17
N SER A 194 -10.14 29.62 11.79
CA SER A 194 -11.04 30.62 11.19
C SER A 194 -10.65 32.03 11.67
N PRO A 195 -10.04 32.90 10.83
CA PRO A 195 -10.02 34.32 11.11
C PRO A 195 -11.46 34.80 11.14
N SER A 196 -11.86 35.45 12.22
CA SER A 196 -13.18 36.06 12.38
C SER A 196 -13.45 37.08 11.27
N TYR A 197 -14.16 36.67 10.22
CA TYR A 197 -14.88 37.54 9.31
C TYR A 197 -16.38 37.41 9.60
N PRO A 198 -17.09 38.51 9.91
CA PRO A 198 -18.54 38.45 10.04
C PRO A 198 -19.15 38.52 8.64
N SER A 199 -19.98 37.55 8.26
CA SER A 199 -21.25 37.74 7.53
C SER A 199 -21.68 36.48 6.76
N GLY A 200 -22.98 36.15 6.88
CA GLY A 200 -23.77 35.65 5.75
C GLY A 200 -23.88 34.13 5.65
N GLY A 201 -25.06 33.60 5.99
CA GLY A 201 -25.35 32.17 5.96
C GLY A 201 -25.35 31.51 4.57
N GLY A 202 -25.34 30.19 4.59
CA GLY A 202 -25.50 29.32 3.42
C GLY A 202 -24.56 28.13 3.50
N GLY A 203 -25.13 26.95 3.83
CA GLY A 203 -24.38 25.73 4.09
C GLY A 203 -23.47 25.28 2.94
N GLY A 204 -22.30 24.76 3.30
CA GLY A 204 -21.34 24.20 2.34
C GLY A 204 -20.01 23.78 2.96
N GLY A 205 -20.00 23.24 4.19
CA GLY A 205 -18.76 22.85 4.90
C GLY A 205 -18.12 21.54 4.44
N GLY A 206 -18.65 20.87 3.40
CA GLY A 206 -18.22 19.53 3.00
C GLY A 206 -17.13 19.48 1.91
N MET A 207 -16.83 20.58 1.22
CA MET A 207 -15.96 20.57 0.03
C MET A 207 -14.54 21.13 0.26
N ASP A 208 -14.25 21.68 1.45
CA ASP A 208 -12.94 22.27 1.75
C ASP A 208 -11.95 21.24 2.35
N ALA A 209 -12.47 20.17 2.97
CA ALA A 209 -11.66 19.10 3.53
C ALA A 209 -10.96 18.23 2.45
N VAL A 210 -11.51 18.15 1.24
CA VAL A 210 -10.94 17.34 0.14
C VAL A 210 -9.70 18.01 -0.46
N MET A 211 -9.65 19.35 -0.51
CA MET A 211 -8.47 20.10 -0.96
C MET A 211 -7.38 20.18 0.12
N ALA A 212 -7.75 20.07 1.39
CA ALA A 212 -6.82 19.97 2.53
C ALA A 212 -6.24 18.56 2.75
N VAL A 213 -6.59 17.56 1.93
CA VAL A 213 -6.07 16.19 2.08
C VAL A 213 -5.21 15.77 0.87
N GLY A 214 -5.35 16.46 -0.28
CA GLY A 214 -4.68 16.10 -1.54
C GLY A 214 -3.61 17.08 -2.05
N GLY A 215 -3.39 18.22 -1.36
CA GLY A 215 -2.41 19.23 -1.79
C GLY A 215 -1.08 19.17 -1.01
N PRO A 216 0.08 19.53 -1.60
CA PRO A 216 1.38 19.45 -0.92
C PRO A 216 1.54 20.43 0.27
N VAL A 217 0.60 21.36 0.49
CA VAL A 217 0.79 22.52 1.40
C VAL A 217 -0.46 22.88 2.23
N GLY A 218 -1.41 21.98 2.45
CA GLY A 218 -2.58 22.31 3.28
C GLY A 218 -3.13 21.11 4.02
N GLY A 219 -3.03 21.11 5.36
CA GLY A 219 -3.87 20.30 6.24
C GLY A 219 -3.61 18.79 6.28
N SER A 220 -2.37 18.32 6.18
CA SER A 220 -1.99 16.89 6.16
C SER A 220 -2.35 16.15 7.47
N SER A 221 -3.62 15.83 7.68
CA SER A 221 -4.03 14.97 8.78
C SER A 221 -3.43 13.58 8.57
N LEU A 222 -2.63 13.11 9.53
CA LEU A 222 -2.07 11.75 9.53
C LEU A 222 -3.16 10.67 9.48
N ALA A 223 -4.38 11.00 9.94
CA ALA A 223 -5.57 10.16 9.83
C ALA A 223 -6.56 10.77 8.84
N GLY A 224 -6.93 9.98 7.82
CA GLY A 224 -7.88 10.37 6.78
C GLY A 224 -9.31 9.90 7.07
N LEU A 225 -10.18 10.09 6.09
CA LEU A 225 -11.61 9.72 6.11
C LEU A 225 -11.87 8.19 6.13
N GLY A 226 -10.89 7.33 6.38
CA GLY A 226 -11.06 5.87 6.39
C GLY A 226 -11.08 5.20 5.00
N TYR A 227 -10.52 5.84 3.97
CA TYR A 227 -10.47 5.28 2.61
C TYR A 227 -9.10 4.69 2.22
N GLY A 228 -8.04 4.97 2.99
CA GLY A 228 -6.66 4.64 2.63
C GLY A 228 -6.39 3.16 2.45
N LEU A 229 -6.72 2.35 3.47
CA LEU A 229 -6.46 0.90 3.44
C LEU A 229 -7.28 0.16 2.37
N PRO A 230 -8.61 0.35 2.26
CA PRO A 230 -9.40 -0.30 1.22
C PRO A 230 -8.97 0.11 -0.20
N LEU A 231 -8.65 1.40 -0.41
CA LEU A 231 -8.21 1.87 -1.73
C LEU A 231 -6.80 1.39 -2.09
N GLY A 232 -5.87 1.40 -1.12
CA GLY A 232 -4.54 0.84 -1.32
C GLY A 232 -4.58 -0.65 -1.65
N ARG A 233 -5.48 -1.41 -1.01
CA ARG A 233 -5.71 -2.82 -1.33
C ARG A 233 -6.26 -3.00 -2.74
N ALA A 234 -7.24 -2.20 -3.15
CA ALA A 234 -7.78 -2.24 -4.50
C ALA A 234 -6.71 -1.96 -5.56
N TYR A 235 -5.79 -0.99 -5.33
CA TYR A 235 -4.66 -0.76 -6.23
C TYR A 235 -3.69 -1.94 -6.30
N ALA A 236 -3.38 -2.57 -5.17
CA ALA A 236 -2.50 -3.74 -5.17
C ALA A 236 -3.13 -4.94 -5.90
N GLU A 237 -4.41 -5.21 -5.66
CA GLU A 237 -5.16 -6.30 -6.30
C GLU A 237 -5.35 -6.08 -7.80
N TYR A 238 -5.52 -4.84 -8.25
CA TYR A 238 -5.68 -4.51 -9.67
C TYR A 238 -4.50 -4.99 -10.53
N PHE A 239 -3.28 -4.95 -9.99
CA PHE A 239 -2.08 -5.46 -10.67
C PHE A 239 -1.69 -6.89 -10.26
N GLY A 240 -2.61 -7.66 -9.67
CA GLY A 240 -2.40 -9.06 -9.31
C GLY A 240 -1.56 -9.28 -8.05
N GLY A 241 -1.40 -8.23 -7.24
CA GLY A 241 -0.85 -8.27 -5.90
C GLY A 241 -1.94 -8.37 -4.83
N GLY A 242 -1.69 -7.77 -3.68
CA GLY A 242 -2.64 -7.73 -2.56
C GLY A 242 -2.01 -7.24 -1.26
N ILE A 243 -2.84 -6.90 -0.29
CA ILE A 243 -2.43 -6.48 1.05
C ILE A 243 -3.01 -7.44 2.09
N ALA A 244 -2.16 -8.00 2.93
CA ALA A 244 -2.56 -8.79 4.10
C ALA A 244 -2.09 -8.11 5.37
N VAL A 245 -2.94 -8.11 6.40
CA VAL A 245 -2.63 -7.53 7.71
C VAL A 245 -2.63 -8.64 8.76
N GLN A 246 -1.56 -8.71 9.54
CA GLN A 246 -1.44 -9.55 10.71
C GLN A 246 -1.22 -8.65 11.92
N SER A 247 -2.18 -8.63 12.84
CA SER A 247 -2.06 -7.81 14.03
C SER A 247 -1.91 -8.66 15.28
N LEU A 248 -0.97 -8.27 16.14
CA LEU A 248 -0.82 -8.80 17.49
C LEU A 248 -1.24 -7.70 18.46
N TRP A 249 -2.49 -7.77 18.91
CA TRP A 249 -3.06 -6.78 19.81
C TRP A 249 -2.27 -6.71 21.13
N GLY A 250 -1.94 -5.50 21.55
CA GLY A 250 -1.03 -5.20 22.65
C GLY A 250 0.45 -5.13 22.25
N TRP A 251 0.82 -5.42 21.00
CA TRP A 251 2.22 -5.45 20.56
C TRP A 251 2.47 -4.59 19.31
N GLY A 252 1.84 -4.90 18.19
CA GLY A 252 2.13 -4.25 16.91
C GLY A 252 1.43 -4.91 15.73
N THR A 253 1.65 -4.35 14.56
CA THR A 253 1.05 -4.83 13.31
C THR A 253 2.11 -5.10 12.25
N ASP A 254 1.95 -6.22 11.55
CA ASP A 254 2.69 -6.59 10.36
C ASP A 254 1.74 -6.46 9.15
N VAL A 255 2.08 -5.60 8.20
CA VAL A 255 1.37 -5.46 6.92
C VAL A 255 2.24 -6.02 5.81
N TYR A 256 1.67 -6.90 5.00
CA TYR A 256 2.31 -7.54 3.85
C TYR A 256 1.70 -6.98 2.56
N LEU A 257 2.47 -6.20 1.82
CA LEU A 257 2.14 -5.74 0.48
C LEU A 257 2.82 -6.64 -0.54
N SER A 258 2.03 -7.34 -1.35
CA SER A 258 2.51 -8.10 -2.49
C SER A 258 2.20 -7.35 -3.79
N LEU A 259 3.17 -7.29 -4.69
CA LEU A 259 3.05 -6.63 -5.99
C LEU A 259 3.62 -7.53 -7.07
N ARG A 260 2.99 -7.53 -8.24
CA ARG A 260 3.53 -8.16 -9.44
C ARG A 260 4.02 -7.09 -10.41
N GLY A 261 5.08 -7.42 -11.16
CA GLY A 261 5.51 -6.57 -12.26
C GLY A 261 4.43 -6.45 -13.33
N VAL A 262 4.26 -5.27 -13.91
CA VAL A 262 3.30 -5.03 -15.01
C VAL A 262 3.88 -5.36 -16.40
N GLY A 263 5.14 -5.78 -16.46
CA GLY A 263 5.84 -6.19 -17.68
C GLY A 263 7.11 -6.99 -17.38
N ARG A 264 7.78 -7.51 -18.43
CA ARG A 264 9.13 -8.08 -18.30
C ARG A 264 10.17 -6.96 -18.29
N VAL A 265 11.11 -7.07 -17.36
CA VAL A 265 12.35 -6.26 -17.29
C VAL A 265 13.45 -6.93 -18.09
#